data_AF-A0A2P6NAN0-F1
#
_entry.id   AF-A0A2P6NAN0-F1
#
_cell.length_a   1.000
_cell.length_b   1.000
_cell.length_c   1.000
_cell.angle_alpha   90.00
_cell.angle_beta   90.00
_cell.angle_gamma   90.00
#
_symmetry.space_group_name_H-M   'P 1'
#
loop_
_entity.id
_entity.type
_entity.pdbx_description
1 polymer ?
#
loop_
_entity_poly.entity_id
_entity_poly.type
_entity_poly.pdbx_seq_one_letter_code
_entity_poly.pdbx_strand_id
1 'polypeptide(L)'
;MGRTPLHARWYAYDSCVQRIDYKEHEMGSRLPACASRREVKDMRGRCFVCIYLYRGQPPFYEDGLNLSIGRYEQKGLLISHVNYSTEHDLSSEIINSRDPNHRHWWRYKKQLPTHNREIVKWWITNIREPVYEEARDAAHRDDLDVLDLLGWDNSQASPRHRNLCQPGWRREMILVEALAKGSKQTINACHQKEDISGAPSVKALWALKIWHRLGEEGNLEVIRWLHNEQSIEGLPSVTWPESISDYAYVCLVHAAKAGHKHVISWFKERGDIPVHEIYKGAAEGGRVDVLDWLEENEIHLNVTSSGCPKLEDFVQSLAVFEWALRHNVPRGYHDRTCTSALRAGCAEAVQLAIEHGYINKESHLWFKSTDEQFELICWMHERDILHPEFFHSAKAYGNLDVLQWAAEKGYLTKINAGGYRNAPSEFIEWMMKMFDIEEIEIYHEIAMQNWRNVVVDTEFGEKYVMTWEIEPIEWMLQRKWNKSQDEVQRWFQREDITTEWLMHLWEHGRDM
;
A
#
# COMPACT_ATOMS: atom_id res chain seq x y z
N MET A 1 17.98 44.76 36.30
CA MET A 1 17.19 43.94 37.26
C MET A 1 15.72 44.26 37.00
N GLY A 2 15.00 43.51 36.17
CA GLY A 2 14.46 42.19 36.48
C GLY A 2 12.93 42.33 36.57
N ARG A 3 12.20 41.93 35.51
CA ARG A 3 10.75 41.64 35.59
C ARG A 3 10.47 40.37 34.77
N THR A 4 9.93 39.39 35.49
CA THR A 4 9.45 38.06 35.09
C THR A 4 8.38 38.10 33.99
N PRO A 5 8.31 37.11 33.07
CA PRO A 5 7.14 36.89 32.23
C PRO A 5 6.09 36.03 32.94
N LEU A 6 4.82 36.44 32.84
CA LEU A 6 3.65 35.74 33.36
C LEU A 6 3.55 34.30 32.80
N HIS A 7 3.48 33.31 33.70
CA HIS A 7 3.00 31.96 33.38
C HIS A 7 1.47 31.96 33.27
N ALA A 8 0.92 31.57 32.13
CA ALA A 8 -0.51 31.32 31.96
C ALA A 8 -0.85 29.88 32.39
N ARG A 9 -1.78 29.71 33.35
CA ARG A 9 -2.34 28.41 33.76
C ARG A 9 -3.61 28.12 32.93
N TRP A 10 -3.71 26.90 32.41
CA TRP A 10 -4.89 26.37 31.71
C TRP A 10 -5.60 25.35 32.61
N TYR A 11 -6.94 25.28 32.58
CA TYR A 11 -7.73 24.27 33.27
C TYR A 11 -8.36 23.30 32.25
N ALA A 12 -8.17 22.00 32.43
CA ALA A 12 -8.75 20.94 31.61
C ALA A 12 -9.88 20.23 32.38
N TYR A 13 -10.95 19.86 31.69
CA TYR A 13 -11.97 18.93 32.17
C TYR A 13 -11.88 17.64 31.34
N ASP A 14 -11.71 16.50 32.00
CA ASP A 14 -11.53 15.19 31.34
C ASP A 14 -12.88 14.52 31.05
N SER A 15 -13.03 14.03 29.82
CA SER A 15 -14.01 13.00 29.48
C SER A 15 -13.38 11.95 28.57
N CYS A 16 -13.40 10.70 29.04
CA CYS A 16 -13.01 9.44 28.38
C CYS A 16 -11.52 9.19 28.09
N VAL A 17 -10.91 8.37 28.96
CA VAL A 17 -9.74 7.53 28.65
C VAL A 17 -10.23 6.08 28.67
N GLN A 18 -10.12 5.34 27.56
CA GLN A 18 -10.29 3.89 27.55
C GLN A 18 -9.01 3.21 27.04
N ARG A 19 -8.55 2.24 27.83
CA ARG A 19 -7.33 1.44 27.66
C ARG A 19 -7.68 0.19 26.84
N ILE A 20 -6.83 -0.18 25.87
CA ILE A 20 -6.87 -1.49 25.21
C ILE A 20 -5.47 -2.10 25.37
N ASP A 21 -5.37 -3.17 26.16
CA ASP A 21 -4.16 -3.99 26.26
C ASP A 21 -4.18 -5.05 25.14
N TYR A 22 -3.19 -5.08 24.25
CA TYR A 22 -2.91 -6.22 23.36
C TYR A 22 -1.45 -6.63 23.49
N LYS A 23 -1.23 -7.95 23.64
CA LYS A 23 0.08 -8.61 23.65
C LYS A 23 0.65 -8.68 22.23
N GLU A 24 1.95 -8.40 22.13
CA GLU A 24 2.77 -8.42 20.90
C GLU A 24 2.86 -9.82 20.27
N HIS A 25 2.86 -9.87 18.93
CA HIS A 25 3.53 -10.91 18.15
C HIS A 25 4.30 -10.25 17.00
N GLU A 26 5.54 -10.70 16.85
CA GLU A 26 6.59 -10.18 15.98
C GLU A 26 6.27 -10.33 14.48
N MET A 27 6.16 -9.19 13.80
CA MET A 27 6.59 -8.99 12.41
C MET A 27 6.48 -7.50 12.07
N GLY A 28 7.62 -6.81 11.97
CA GLY A 28 7.89 -5.58 11.22
C GLY A 28 6.78 -4.53 11.01
N SER A 29 5.83 -4.39 11.94
CA SER A 29 4.60 -3.62 11.74
C SER A 29 4.70 -2.29 12.48
N ARG A 30 4.48 -1.21 11.72
CA ARG A 30 4.36 0.16 12.21
C ARG A 30 3.40 0.18 13.43
N LEU A 31 3.89 0.69 14.57
CA LEU A 31 3.08 0.94 15.77
C LEU A 31 1.76 1.66 15.42
N PRO A 32 0.62 1.30 16.03
CA PRO A 32 -0.68 1.89 15.71
C PRO A 32 -0.70 3.40 16.01
N ALA A 33 -1.41 4.15 15.17
CA ALA A 33 -1.66 5.57 15.37
C ALA A 33 -2.88 5.75 16.29
N CYS A 34 -2.68 6.19 17.53
CA CYS A 34 -3.77 6.54 18.42
C CYS A 34 -4.18 8.01 18.22
N ALA A 35 -5.48 8.29 18.09
CA ALA A 35 -6.02 9.64 17.98
C ALA A 35 -6.78 10.02 19.26
N SER A 36 -6.44 11.14 19.92
CA SER A 36 -7.23 11.68 21.04
C SER A 36 -7.80 13.06 20.68
N ARG A 37 -9.12 13.25 20.84
CA ARG A 37 -9.81 14.54 20.70
C ARG A 37 -9.95 15.19 22.08
N ARG A 38 -9.45 16.41 22.26
CA ARG A 38 -9.62 17.18 23.50
C ARG A 38 -10.21 18.55 23.22
N GLU A 39 -11.22 18.93 24.00
CA GLU A 39 -11.76 20.28 23.99
C GLU A 39 -11.06 21.15 25.03
N VAL A 40 -10.39 22.20 24.58
CA VAL A 40 -9.66 23.14 25.44
C VAL A 40 -10.34 24.49 25.34
N LYS A 41 -10.44 25.26 26.43
CA LYS A 41 -10.96 26.63 26.40
C LYS A 41 -9.84 27.63 26.64
N ASP A 42 -9.81 28.72 25.87
CA ASP A 42 -8.92 29.84 26.19
C ASP A 42 -9.46 30.73 27.29
N MET A 43 -8.61 31.65 27.76
CA MET A 43 -8.94 32.65 28.79
C MET A 43 -10.03 33.64 28.36
N ARG A 44 -10.52 33.59 27.11
CA ARG A 44 -11.66 34.36 26.60
C ARG A 44 -12.91 33.49 26.42
N GLY A 45 -12.88 32.23 26.84
CA GLY A 45 -14.01 31.30 26.80
C GLY A 45 -14.24 30.62 25.45
N ARG A 46 -13.30 30.74 24.49
CA ARG A 46 -13.42 30.09 23.17
C ARG A 46 -13.02 28.62 23.28
N CYS A 47 -13.84 27.72 22.74
CA CYS A 47 -13.53 26.28 22.68
C CYS A 47 -12.62 25.96 21.49
N PHE A 48 -11.64 25.10 21.71
CA PHE A 48 -10.68 24.59 20.73
C PHE A 48 -10.76 23.06 20.73
N VAL A 49 -10.71 22.45 19.55
CA VAL A 49 -10.63 20.98 19.42
C VAL A 49 -9.21 20.64 19.00
N CYS A 50 -8.48 19.91 19.85
CA CYS A 50 -7.14 19.40 19.54
C CYS A 50 -7.22 17.91 19.24
N ILE A 51 -6.67 17.49 18.10
CA ILE A 51 -6.53 16.07 17.72
C ILE A 51 -5.05 15.71 17.82
N TYR A 52 -4.71 14.81 18.73
CA TYR A 52 -3.34 14.31 18.89
C TYR A 52 -3.21 12.94 18.25
N LEU A 53 -2.21 12.77 17.39
CA LEU A 53 -1.84 11.49 16.79
C LEU A 53 -0.54 10.99 17.43
N TYR A 54 -0.61 9.87 18.16
CA TYR A 54 0.53 9.29 18.88
C TYR A 54 1.08 8.03 18.20
N ARG A 55 2.38 7.76 18.44
CA ARG A 55 3.00 6.43 18.31
C ARG A 55 3.37 5.95 19.74
N GLY A 56 2.86 4.79 20.17
CA GLY A 56 3.17 4.17 21.47
C GLY A 56 2.11 4.35 22.57
N GLN A 57 2.32 3.74 23.74
CA GLN A 57 1.39 3.79 24.88
C GLN A 57 1.24 5.22 25.46
N PRO A 58 0.02 5.63 25.87
CA PRO A 58 -0.21 6.94 26.48
C PRO A 58 0.39 7.03 27.90
N PRO A 59 0.81 8.23 28.36
CA PRO A 59 1.36 8.39 29.70
C PRO A 59 0.31 8.12 30.78
N PHE A 60 0.66 7.29 31.77
CA PHE A 60 -0.02 7.23 33.07
C PHE A 60 0.06 8.60 33.76
N TYR A 61 -1.06 9.10 34.29
CA TYR A 61 -1.08 10.18 35.26
C TYR A 61 -1.66 9.63 36.57
N GLU A 62 -0.78 9.22 37.49
CA GLU A 62 -1.09 9.30 38.92
C GLU A 62 -0.59 10.66 39.40
N ASP A 63 -1.53 11.43 39.96
CA ASP A 63 -1.38 12.56 40.87
C ASP A 63 -0.27 13.61 40.62
N GLY A 64 -0.75 14.83 40.36
CA GLY A 64 -0.31 16.06 41.01
C GLY A 64 1.19 16.30 41.21
N LEU A 65 1.70 17.33 40.52
CA LEU A 65 2.93 18.07 40.84
C LEU A 65 4.24 17.27 40.69
N ASN A 66 4.76 17.21 39.45
CA ASN A 66 6.12 17.66 39.10
C ASN A 66 6.46 17.19 37.67
N LEU A 67 6.69 18.15 36.76
CA LEU A 67 7.25 17.87 35.43
C LEU A 67 8.77 17.69 35.57
N SER A 68 9.23 16.45 35.77
CA SER A 68 10.61 16.10 35.46
C SER A 68 10.73 15.86 33.96
N ILE A 69 11.46 16.75 33.27
CA ILE A 69 11.80 16.62 31.85
C ILE A 69 12.78 15.45 31.70
N GLY A 70 12.23 14.24 31.53
CA GLY A 70 12.94 13.12 30.93
C GLY A 70 12.85 13.24 29.41
N ARG A 71 13.97 13.10 28.70
CA ARG A 71 14.03 13.15 27.22
C ARG A 71 13.08 12.12 26.60
N TYR A 72 11.92 12.59 26.16
CA TYR A 72 11.05 11.91 25.21
C TYR A 72 10.84 12.84 24.00
N GLU A 73 11.01 12.32 22.78
CA GLU A 73 10.72 13.07 21.56
C GLU A 73 9.21 13.32 21.45
N GLN A 74 8.79 14.50 21.89
CA GLN A 74 7.42 14.98 21.78
C GLN A 74 7.12 15.35 20.31
N LYS A 75 6.82 14.37 19.45
CA LYS A 75 6.43 14.57 18.04
C LYS A 75 4.90 14.74 17.87
N GLY A 76 4.30 15.60 18.69
CA GLY A 76 2.86 15.89 18.71
C GLY A 76 2.47 17.12 17.89
N LEU A 77 1.39 17.03 17.11
CA LEU A 77 0.82 18.07 16.25
C LEU A 77 0.06 19.12 17.08
N LEU A 78 0.27 20.42 16.79
CA LEU A 78 -0.57 21.52 17.26
C LEU A 78 -1.33 22.09 16.04
N ILE A 79 -2.65 21.89 15.96
CA ILE A 79 -3.48 22.56 14.96
C ILE A 79 -4.10 23.78 15.63
N SER A 80 -3.58 24.97 15.34
CA SER A 80 -4.18 26.25 15.75
C SER A 80 -4.71 27.00 14.52
N HIS A 81 -6.03 27.15 14.46
CA HIS A 81 -6.80 28.18 13.76
C HIS A 81 -6.22 28.78 12.46
N VAL A 82 -6.71 28.38 11.29
CA VAL A 82 -6.67 29.21 10.06
C VAL A 82 -7.97 29.00 9.26
N ASN A 83 -8.44 30.06 8.59
CA ASN A 83 -9.72 30.19 7.88
C ASN A 83 -10.16 28.99 7.02
N TYR A 84 -11.46 28.85 6.79
CA TYR A 84 -12.12 27.75 6.04
C TYR A 84 -11.52 27.38 4.67
N SER A 85 -10.78 28.27 3.98
CA SER A 85 -10.08 27.95 2.72
C SER A 85 -8.67 27.38 2.91
N THR A 86 -8.12 27.42 4.13
CA THR A 86 -6.75 27.00 4.47
C THR A 86 -6.71 25.67 5.23
N GLU A 87 -7.85 25.10 5.62
CA GLU A 87 -7.93 23.81 6.33
C GLU A 87 -7.41 22.64 5.48
N HIS A 88 -7.76 22.62 4.19
CA HIS A 88 -7.30 21.61 3.23
C HIS A 88 -5.79 21.76 2.94
N ASP A 89 -5.34 22.99 2.71
CA ASP A 89 -3.96 23.25 2.29
C ASP A 89 -2.95 23.06 3.43
N LEU A 90 -3.26 23.50 4.65
CA LEU A 90 -2.41 23.26 5.84
C LEU A 90 -2.39 21.80 6.24
N SER A 91 -3.53 21.10 6.17
CA SER A 91 -3.58 19.65 6.45
C SER A 91 -2.76 18.89 5.39
N SER A 92 -2.87 19.29 4.13
CA SER A 92 -2.06 18.76 3.02
C SER A 92 -0.57 18.98 3.23
N GLU A 93 -0.17 20.21 3.57
CA GLU A 93 1.22 20.62 3.79
C GLU A 93 1.86 19.89 4.99
N ILE A 94 1.09 19.72 6.08
CA ILE A 94 1.55 19.02 7.27
C ILE A 94 1.67 17.49 7.03
N ILE A 95 0.75 16.88 6.29
CA ILE A 95 0.86 15.45 5.95
C ILE A 95 1.98 15.21 4.92
N ASN A 96 2.20 16.14 3.99
CA ASN A 96 3.32 16.14 3.04
C ASN A 96 4.69 16.15 3.74
N SER A 97 4.82 16.74 4.93
CA SER A 97 6.11 16.87 5.63
C SER A 97 6.70 15.57 6.19
N ARG A 98 5.96 14.44 6.14
CA ARG A 98 6.34 13.18 6.82
C ARG A 98 6.91 12.10 5.91
N ASP A 99 6.94 12.32 4.60
CA ASP A 99 7.64 11.48 3.63
C ASP A 99 8.27 12.40 2.56
N PRO A 100 9.60 12.57 2.53
CA PRO A 100 10.26 13.52 1.63
C PRO A 100 10.00 13.24 0.14
N ASN A 101 9.70 11.99 -0.23
CA ASN A 101 9.87 11.52 -1.60
C ASN A 101 8.58 11.46 -2.43
N HIS A 102 7.46 11.88 -1.87
CA HIS A 102 6.22 11.92 -2.63
C HIS A 102 5.21 12.88 -1.99
N ARG A 103 5.35 14.19 -2.23
CA ARG A 103 4.21 15.10 -2.01
C ARG A 103 2.99 14.48 -2.68
N HIS A 104 1.89 14.36 -1.94
CA HIS A 104 0.65 13.66 -2.33
C HIS A 104 0.58 12.12 -2.21
N TRP A 105 1.58 11.41 -1.67
CA TRP A 105 1.43 9.95 -1.37
C TRP A 105 0.19 9.69 -0.51
N TRP A 106 -0.08 10.62 0.40
CA TRP A 106 -1.18 10.52 1.34
C TRP A 106 -2.55 10.76 0.71
N ARG A 107 -2.60 11.37 -0.48
CA ARG A 107 -3.86 11.65 -1.17
C ARG A 107 -4.51 10.37 -1.69
N TYR A 108 -3.76 9.32 -2.01
CA TYR A 108 -4.38 8.09 -2.55
C TYR A 108 -3.79 6.78 -2.01
N LYS A 109 -2.64 6.81 -1.33
CA LYS A 109 -1.97 5.60 -0.82
C LYS A 109 -1.93 5.51 0.71
N LYS A 110 -2.20 6.62 1.41
CA LYS A 110 -2.25 6.59 2.87
C LYS A 110 -3.64 6.19 3.32
N GLN A 111 -3.72 5.04 3.96
CA GLN A 111 -4.87 4.65 4.73
C GLN A 111 -5.13 5.68 5.84
N LEU A 112 -6.31 6.30 5.82
CA LEU A 112 -6.75 7.21 6.88
C LEU A 112 -7.40 6.44 8.04
N PRO A 113 -7.39 6.99 9.27
CA PRO A 113 -7.99 6.31 10.40
C PRO A 113 -9.49 6.10 10.21
N THR A 114 -9.91 4.86 10.37
CA THR A 114 -11.28 4.34 10.20
C THR A 114 -11.93 3.96 11.54
N HIS A 115 -11.16 3.85 12.62
CA HIS A 115 -11.60 3.37 13.93
C HIS A 115 -12.62 4.26 14.66
N ASN A 116 -12.95 5.43 14.11
CA ASN A 116 -13.89 6.35 14.71
C ASN A 116 -14.71 7.07 13.63
N ARG A 117 -16.02 6.88 13.67
CA ARG A 117 -16.99 7.46 12.72
C ARG A 117 -16.86 8.97 12.58
N GLU A 118 -16.62 9.70 13.66
CA GLU A 118 -16.50 11.17 13.63
C GLU A 118 -15.18 11.62 12.98
N ILE A 119 -14.09 10.86 13.20
CA ILE A 119 -12.83 11.09 12.49
C ILE A 119 -13.01 10.84 10.99
N VAL A 120 -13.76 9.79 10.64
CA VAL A 120 -14.09 9.46 9.24
C VAL A 120 -14.87 10.58 8.57
N LYS A 121 -15.96 11.05 9.18
CA LYS A 121 -16.72 12.20 8.65
C LYS A 121 -15.84 13.42 8.44
N TRP A 122 -14.97 13.70 9.41
CA TRP A 122 -14.09 14.85 9.35
C TRP A 122 -13.13 14.77 8.15
N TRP A 123 -12.41 13.65 7.96
CA TRP A 123 -11.46 13.57 6.85
C TRP A 123 -12.14 13.43 5.49
N ILE A 124 -13.33 12.83 5.40
CA ILE A 124 -14.12 12.80 4.15
C ILE A 124 -14.44 14.23 3.70
N THR A 125 -14.74 15.11 4.66
CA THR A 125 -15.14 16.50 4.37
C THR A 125 -13.94 17.41 4.09
N ASN A 126 -12.81 17.18 4.77
CA ASN A 126 -11.70 18.15 4.83
C ASN A 126 -10.42 17.70 4.14
N ILE A 127 -10.26 16.40 3.87
CA ILE A 127 -9.02 15.83 3.31
C ILE A 127 -9.27 15.26 1.93
N ARG A 128 -10.06 14.19 1.84
CA ARG A 128 -10.34 13.50 0.58
C ARG A 128 -11.49 12.52 0.70
N GLU A 129 -12.01 12.15 -0.46
CA GLU A 129 -12.96 11.04 -0.58
C GLU A 129 -12.31 9.68 -0.21
N PRO A 130 -13.10 8.67 0.21
CA PRO A 130 -12.60 7.36 0.64
C PRO A 130 -11.86 6.57 -0.46
N VAL A 131 -10.95 5.69 -0.06
CA VAL A 131 -10.34 4.65 -0.91
C VAL A 131 -10.61 3.25 -0.39
N TYR A 132 -10.31 2.25 -1.22
CA TYR A 132 -10.56 0.84 -0.90
C TYR A 132 -9.88 0.42 0.39
N GLU A 133 -8.70 0.94 0.70
CA GLU A 133 -7.94 0.61 1.90
C GLU A 133 -8.71 0.95 3.18
N GLU A 134 -9.48 2.04 3.21
CA GLU A 134 -10.34 2.38 4.34
C GLU A 134 -11.55 1.46 4.43
N ALA A 135 -12.19 1.14 3.30
CA ALA A 135 -13.32 0.21 3.27
C ALA A 135 -12.91 -1.20 3.69
N ARG A 136 -11.75 -1.68 3.20
CA ARG A 136 -11.16 -2.97 3.59
C ARG A 136 -10.90 -3.03 5.08
N ASP A 137 -10.33 -1.99 5.66
CA ASP A 137 -10.07 -1.96 7.10
C ASP A 137 -11.35 -1.96 7.94
N ALA A 138 -12.36 -1.18 7.54
CA ALA A 138 -13.67 -1.22 8.19
C ALA A 138 -14.29 -2.63 8.11
N ALA A 139 -14.16 -3.31 6.97
CA ALA A 139 -14.58 -4.70 6.82
C ALA A 139 -13.79 -5.66 7.73
N HIS A 140 -12.47 -5.50 7.83
CA HIS A 140 -11.61 -6.30 8.73
C HIS A 140 -11.97 -6.13 10.21
N ARG A 141 -12.40 -4.93 10.61
CA ARG A 141 -12.85 -4.63 11.98
C ARG A 141 -14.31 -4.99 12.23
N ASP A 142 -15.01 -5.49 11.22
CA ASP A 142 -16.43 -5.81 11.25
C ASP A 142 -17.32 -4.61 11.64
N ASP A 143 -16.94 -3.41 11.17
CA ASP A 143 -17.52 -2.12 11.53
C ASP A 143 -18.49 -1.63 10.44
N LEU A 144 -19.75 -2.08 10.54
CA LEU A 144 -20.82 -1.72 9.60
C LEU A 144 -21.10 -0.23 9.55
N ASP A 145 -21.01 0.46 10.68
CA ASP A 145 -21.28 1.89 10.75
C ASP A 145 -20.29 2.65 9.86
N VAL A 146 -19.00 2.33 9.97
CA VAL A 146 -17.97 2.96 9.14
C VAL A 146 -18.12 2.56 7.68
N LEU A 147 -18.44 1.29 7.37
CA LEU A 147 -18.73 0.87 5.99
C LEU A 147 -19.89 1.64 5.36
N ASP A 148 -20.99 1.83 6.08
CA ASP A 148 -22.14 2.61 5.60
C ASP A 148 -21.80 4.10 5.40
N LEU A 149 -20.83 4.62 6.14
CA LEU A 149 -20.34 5.99 5.97
C LEU A 149 -19.39 6.13 4.76
N LEU A 150 -18.52 5.15 4.53
CA LEU A 150 -17.56 5.14 3.42
C LEU A 150 -18.24 4.80 2.08
N GLY A 151 -19.25 3.95 2.12
CA GLY A 151 -19.90 3.36 0.94
C GLY A 151 -19.44 1.92 0.69
N TRP A 152 -20.40 1.07 0.31
CA TRP A 152 -20.17 -0.33 -0.07
C TRP A 152 -19.54 -0.50 -1.46
N ASP A 153 -19.48 0.59 -2.22
CA ASP A 153 -18.78 0.73 -3.48
C ASP A 153 -18.28 2.19 -3.59
N ASN A 154 -17.50 2.48 -4.63
CA ASN A 154 -17.00 3.82 -4.88
C ASN A 154 -17.93 4.69 -5.75
N SER A 155 -19.21 4.33 -5.92
CA SER A 155 -20.13 5.06 -6.80
C SER A 155 -20.38 6.51 -6.36
N GLN A 156 -20.26 6.77 -5.06
CA GLN A 156 -20.42 8.11 -4.48
C GLN A 156 -19.20 9.01 -4.73
N ALA A 157 -18.09 8.44 -5.19
CA ALA A 157 -16.89 9.20 -5.44
C ALA A 157 -16.96 10.01 -6.74
N SER A 158 -16.41 11.22 -6.73
CA SER A 158 -16.30 12.07 -7.91
C SER A 158 -15.55 11.35 -9.03
N PRO A 159 -15.88 11.61 -10.31
CA PRO A 159 -15.15 11.02 -11.45
C PRO A 159 -13.63 11.23 -11.34
N ARG A 160 -13.21 12.41 -10.88
CA ARG A 160 -11.79 12.70 -10.63
C ARG A 160 -11.19 11.75 -9.60
N HIS A 161 -11.83 11.60 -8.44
CA HIS A 161 -11.33 10.71 -7.38
C HIS A 161 -11.33 9.24 -7.83
N ARG A 162 -12.35 8.81 -8.56
CA ARG A 162 -12.40 7.47 -9.15
C ARG A 162 -11.24 7.22 -10.12
N ASN A 163 -10.85 8.20 -10.94
CA ASN A 163 -9.68 8.08 -11.83
C ASN A 163 -8.36 7.94 -11.05
N LEU A 164 -8.25 8.63 -9.92
CA LEU A 164 -7.04 8.60 -9.08
C LEU A 164 -6.90 7.29 -8.28
N CYS A 165 -8.02 6.66 -7.96
CA CYS A 165 -8.10 5.49 -7.09
C CYS A 165 -8.55 4.23 -7.84
N GLN A 166 -8.19 4.09 -9.12
CA GLN A 166 -8.52 2.90 -9.89
C GLN A 166 -7.62 1.69 -9.52
N PRO A 167 -8.18 0.46 -9.52
CA PRO A 167 -9.59 0.17 -9.75
C PRO A 167 -10.45 0.54 -8.53
N GLY A 168 -11.66 1.02 -8.78
CA GLY A 168 -12.63 1.27 -7.72
C GLY A 168 -12.98 0.02 -6.91
N TRP A 169 -13.52 0.20 -5.70
CA TRP A 169 -14.05 -0.94 -4.94
C TRP A 169 -15.54 -1.15 -5.15
N ARG A 170 -15.95 -2.41 -5.03
CA ARG A 170 -17.34 -2.87 -5.05
C ARG A 170 -17.59 -3.80 -3.86
N ARG A 171 -18.87 -4.04 -3.58
CA ARG A 171 -19.31 -4.85 -2.43
C ARG A 171 -18.68 -6.24 -2.40
N GLU A 172 -18.45 -6.87 -3.55
CA GLU A 172 -17.85 -8.21 -3.64
C GLU A 172 -16.41 -8.21 -3.11
N MET A 173 -15.67 -7.10 -3.26
CA MET A 173 -14.32 -6.95 -2.68
C MET A 173 -14.40 -6.86 -1.16
N ILE A 174 -15.37 -6.10 -0.63
CA ILE A 174 -15.64 -6.04 0.81
C ILE A 174 -16.02 -7.42 1.35
N LEU A 175 -16.85 -8.18 0.62
CA LEU A 175 -17.23 -9.54 0.98
C LEU A 175 -16.01 -10.48 1.04
N VAL A 176 -15.11 -10.42 0.05
CA VAL A 176 -13.87 -11.24 0.05
C VAL A 176 -13.04 -10.96 1.29
N GLU A 177 -12.86 -9.69 1.66
CA GLU A 177 -12.07 -9.29 2.82
C GLU A 177 -12.75 -9.68 4.14
N ALA A 178 -14.07 -9.54 4.21
CA ALA A 178 -14.88 -9.98 5.35
C ALA A 178 -14.83 -11.50 5.52
N LEU A 179 -14.91 -12.28 4.43
CA LEU A 179 -14.74 -13.73 4.45
C LEU A 179 -13.34 -14.12 4.92
N ALA A 180 -12.29 -13.50 4.35
CA ALA A 180 -10.91 -13.80 4.71
C ALA A 180 -10.64 -13.58 6.21
N LYS A 181 -11.16 -12.49 6.78
CA LYS A 181 -11.05 -12.21 8.22
C LYS A 181 -12.05 -12.96 9.10
N GLY A 182 -13.19 -13.38 8.57
CA GLY A 182 -14.30 -13.92 9.36
C GLY A 182 -15.17 -12.85 10.02
N SER A 183 -15.30 -11.68 9.40
CA SER A 183 -16.09 -10.53 9.87
C SER A 183 -17.60 -10.81 9.76
N LYS A 184 -18.19 -11.32 10.84
CA LYS A 184 -19.53 -11.91 10.83
C LYS A 184 -20.64 -10.90 10.48
N GLN A 185 -20.61 -9.71 11.05
CA GLN A 185 -21.63 -8.69 10.79
C GLN A 185 -21.60 -8.24 9.32
N THR A 186 -20.41 -8.05 8.78
CA THR A 186 -20.16 -7.66 7.40
C THR A 186 -20.60 -8.75 6.42
N ILE A 187 -20.28 -10.02 6.70
CA ILE A 187 -20.75 -11.17 5.90
C ILE A 187 -22.29 -11.22 5.89
N ASN A 188 -22.93 -11.07 7.06
CA ASN A 188 -24.39 -11.06 7.15
C ASN A 188 -25.00 -9.89 6.38
N ALA A 189 -24.43 -8.69 6.50
CA ALA A 189 -24.90 -7.52 5.76
C ALA A 189 -24.78 -7.70 4.24
N CYS A 190 -23.71 -8.34 3.77
CA CYS A 190 -23.58 -8.75 2.37
C CYS A 190 -24.69 -9.73 1.96
N HIS A 191 -24.92 -10.78 2.77
CA HIS A 191 -25.96 -11.79 2.51
C HIS A 191 -27.38 -11.23 2.49
N GLN A 192 -27.68 -10.25 3.36
CA GLN A 192 -28.97 -9.57 3.38
C GLN A 192 -29.22 -8.75 2.10
N LYS A 193 -28.15 -8.23 1.47
CA LYS A 193 -28.25 -7.47 0.22
C LYS A 193 -28.36 -8.40 -0.99
N GLU A 194 -27.62 -9.49 -1.00
CA GLU A 194 -27.66 -10.52 -2.05
C GLU A 194 -27.17 -11.86 -1.51
N ASP A 195 -27.74 -12.96 -1.99
CA ASP A 195 -27.28 -14.29 -1.61
C ASP A 195 -25.80 -14.50 -1.99
N ILE A 196 -24.94 -14.53 -0.96
CA ILE A 196 -23.50 -14.78 -1.09
C ILE A 196 -23.18 -16.17 -1.66
N SER A 197 -24.08 -17.14 -1.55
CA SER A 197 -23.92 -18.49 -2.11
C SER A 197 -24.46 -18.63 -3.53
N GLY A 198 -25.13 -17.59 -4.04
CA GLY A 198 -25.64 -17.53 -5.39
C GLY A 198 -24.53 -17.54 -6.45
N ALA A 199 -24.87 -18.03 -7.65
CA ALA A 199 -23.92 -18.14 -8.75
C ALA A 199 -23.17 -16.83 -9.11
N PRO A 200 -23.80 -15.63 -9.11
CA PRO A 200 -23.09 -14.36 -9.35
C PRO A 200 -22.02 -14.08 -8.28
N SER A 201 -22.37 -14.23 -7.00
CA SER A 201 -21.48 -14.04 -5.86
C SER A 201 -20.29 -14.99 -5.91
N VAL A 202 -20.55 -16.29 -6.11
CA VAL A 202 -19.48 -17.32 -6.18
C VAL A 202 -18.52 -17.06 -7.33
N LYS A 203 -19.04 -16.65 -8.50
CA LYS A 203 -18.22 -16.25 -9.63
C LYS A 203 -17.35 -15.02 -9.31
N ALA A 204 -17.90 -14.03 -8.61
CA ALA A 204 -17.16 -12.85 -8.18
C ALA A 204 -16.08 -13.18 -7.14
N LEU A 205 -16.37 -14.06 -6.18
CA LEU A 205 -15.39 -14.53 -5.19
C LEU A 205 -14.19 -15.21 -5.86
N TRP A 206 -14.43 -16.02 -6.89
CA TRP A 206 -13.36 -16.64 -7.66
C TRP A 206 -12.54 -15.62 -8.45
N ALA A 207 -13.20 -14.70 -9.16
CA ALA A 207 -12.53 -13.64 -9.90
C ALA A 207 -11.66 -12.77 -8.98
N LEU A 208 -12.12 -12.51 -7.76
CA LEU A 208 -11.41 -11.75 -6.73
C LEU A 208 -10.45 -12.60 -5.88
N LYS A 209 -10.17 -13.84 -6.30
CA LYS A 209 -9.13 -14.71 -5.71
C LYS A 209 -9.34 -14.98 -4.22
N ILE A 210 -10.57 -15.29 -3.80
CA ILE A 210 -10.94 -15.55 -2.39
C ILE A 210 -9.98 -16.53 -1.68
N TRP A 211 -9.58 -17.62 -2.34
CA TRP A 211 -8.67 -18.61 -1.75
C TRP A 211 -7.28 -18.05 -1.46
N HIS A 212 -6.81 -17.07 -2.24
CA HIS A 212 -5.54 -16.40 -1.95
C HIS A 212 -5.66 -15.64 -0.64
N ARG A 213 -6.72 -14.84 -0.48
CA ARG A 213 -6.98 -14.04 0.73
C ARG A 213 -7.21 -14.91 1.97
N LEU A 214 -7.96 -16.02 1.84
CA LEU A 214 -8.13 -16.99 2.93
C LEU A 214 -6.80 -17.64 3.34
N GLY A 215 -5.93 -17.92 2.37
CA GLY A 215 -4.57 -18.38 2.63
C GLY A 215 -3.74 -17.34 3.37
N GLU A 216 -3.80 -16.06 2.97
CA GLU A 216 -3.05 -14.97 3.63
C GLU A 216 -3.50 -14.73 5.08
N GLU A 217 -4.79 -14.84 5.34
CA GLU A 217 -5.37 -14.62 6.67
C GLU A 217 -5.36 -15.87 7.55
N GLY A 218 -5.32 -17.06 6.95
CA GLY A 218 -5.25 -18.33 7.67
C GLY A 218 -6.53 -18.69 8.43
N ASN A 219 -7.68 -18.12 8.07
CA ASN A 219 -8.94 -18.40 8.77
C ASN A 219 -9.50 -19.78 8.40
N LEU A 220 -9.01 -20.81 9.09
CA LEU A 220 -9.39 -22.20 8.87
C LEU A 220 -10.88 -22.45 9.15
N GLU A 221 -11.51 -21.68 10.05
CA GLU A 221 -12.93 -21.84 10.32
C GLU A 221 -13.76 -21.51 9.08
N VAL A 222 -13.47 -20.37 8.44
CA VAL A 222 -14.15 -19.94 7.22
C VAL A 222 -13.83 -20.87 6.05
N ILE A 223 -12.58 -21.34 5.92
CA ILE A 223 -12.21 -22.34 4.91
C ILE A 223 -13.09 -23.59 5.04
N ARG A 224 -13.25 -24.13 6.26
CA ARG A 224 -14.10 -25.31 6.50
C ARG A 224 -15.58 -25.02 6.26
N TRP A 225 -16.03 -23.79 6.54
CA TRP A 225 -17.41 -23.36 6.24
C TRP A 225 -17.67 -23.28 4.73
N LEU A 226 -16.72 -22.78 3.92
CA LEU A 226 -16.82 -22.76 2.46
C LEU A 226 -16.82 -24.17 1.85
N HIS A 227 -16.21 -25.15 2.53
CA HIS A 227 -16.27 -26.58 2.18
C HIS A 227 -17.55 -27.28 2.68
N ASN A 228 -18.51 -26.55 3.26
CA ASN A 228 -19.73 -27.10 3.88
C ASN A 228 -19.47 -28.14 4.99
N GLU A 229 -18.30 -28.15 5.63
CA GLU A 229 -17.95 -29.13 6.67
C GLU A 229 -18.42 -28.74 8.06
N GLN A 230 -18.61 -27.45 8.29
CA GLN A 230 -19.05 -26.92 9.57
C GLN A 230 -19.88 -25.67 9.33
N SER A 231 -20.85 -25.41 10.22
CA SER A 231 -21.47 -24.10 10.35
C SER A 231 -20.68 -23.26 11.36
N ILE A 232 -20.71 -21.93 11.19
CA ILE A 232 -20.11 -20.99 12.14
C ILE A 232 -21.25 -20.22 12.82
N GLU A 233 -21.27 -20.22 14.15
CA GLU A 233 -22.26 -19.46 14.90
C GLU A 233 -22.18 -17.96 14.57
N GLY A 234 -23.33 -17.38 14.23
CA GLY A 234 -23.46 -15.97 13.84
C GLY A 234 -23.19 -15.69 12.37
N LEU A 235 -22.87 -16.69 11.54
CA LEU A 235 -22.86 -16.57 10.07
C LEU A 235 -24.18 -17.06 9.45
N PRO A 236 -24.50 -16.63 8.21
CA PRO A 236 -25.73 -17.06 7.56
C PRO A 236 -25.70 -18.56 7.26
N SER A 237 -26.86 -19.21 7.35
CA SER A 237 -27.00 -20.62 7.00
C SER A 237 -27.14 -20.75 5.48
N VAL A 238 -26.01 -20.96 4.80
CA VAL A 238 -25.94 -21.14 3.34
C VAL A 238 -25.32 -22.48 2.99
N THR A 239 -25.66 -22.99 1.81
CA THR A 239 -25.02 -24.17 1.22
C THR A 239 -24.20 -23.71 0.03
N TRP A 240 -22.88 -23.80 0.14
CA TRP A 240 -21.99 -23.38 -0.93
C TRP A 240 -22.02 -24.38 -2.10
N PRO A 241 -22.03 -23.93 -3.36
CA PRO A 241 -21.93 -24.82 -4.51
C PRO A 241 -20.55 -25.49 -4.53
N GLU A 242 -20.46 -26.73 -5.03
CA GLU A 242 -19.20 -27.49 -5.10
C GLU A 242 -18.08 -26.72 -5.79
N SER A 243 -18.43 -25.92 -6.81
CA SER A 243 -17.50 -25.09 -7.57
C SER A 243 -16.75 -24.04 -6.74
N ILE A 244 -17.22 -23.65 -5.55
CA ILE A 244 -16.44 -22.75 -4.68
C ILE A 244 -15.14 -23.42 -4.23
N SER A 245 -15.15 -24.75 -4.08
CA SER A 245 -14.03 -25.53 -3.56
C SER A 245 -13.05 -25.96 -4.67
N ASP A 246 -13.39 -25.71 -5.93
CA ASP A 246 -12.49 -25.97 -7.05
C ASP A 246 -11.22 -25.16 -6.88
N TYR A 247 -10.07 -25.84 -6.96
CA TYR A 247 -8.75 -25.24 -6.78
C TYR A 247 -8.51 -24.58 -5.40
N ALA A 248 -9.25 -24.98 -4.35
CA ALA A 248 -9.04 -24.46 -3.00
C ALA A 248 -7.59 -24.60 -2.49
N TYR A 249 -6.85 -25.61 -2.98
CA TYR A 249 -5.44 -25.84 -2.66
C TYR A 249 -4.53 -24.64 -3.00
N VAL A 250 -4.96 -23.71 -3.88
CA VAL A 250 -4.19 -22.50 -4.22
C VAL A 250 -3.99 -21.60 -2.99
N CYS A 251 -4.85 -21.70 -1.96
CA CYS A 251 -4.63 -20.98 -0.70
C CYS A 251 -3.33 -21.39 0.02
N LEU A 252 -2.80 -22.59 -0.25
CA LEU A 252 -1.64 -23.13 0.47
C LEU A 252 -0.35 -22.34 0.23
N VAL A 253 -0.18 -21.79 -0.97
CA VAL A 253 0.97 -20.91 -1.28
C VAL A 253 0.94 -19.67 -0.38
N HIS A 254 -0.24 -19.07 -0.27
CA HIS A 254 -0.46 -17.88 0.53
C HIS A 254 -0.41 -18.17 2.04
N ALA A 255 -0.91 -19.33 2.47
CA ALA A 255 -0.80 -19.80 3.84
C ALA A 255 0.66 -20.03 4.24
N ALA A 256 1.46 -20.68 3.39
CA ALA A 256 2.88 -20.88 3.62
C ALA A 256 3.64 -19.56 3.67
N LYS A 257 3.30 -18.63 2.77
CA LYS A 257 3.85 -17.26 2.75
C LYS A 257 3.56 -16.49 4.03
N ALA A 258 2.35 -16.64 4.58
CA ALA A 258 1.93 -15.96 5.80
C ALA A 258 2.42 -16.67 7.08
N GLY A 259 2.69 -17.98 7.05
CA GLY A 259 3.11 -18.78 8.20
C GLY A 259 2.04 -19.68 8.81
N HIS A 260 0.92 -19.87 8.12
CA HIS A 260 -0.27 -20.56 8.63
C HIS A 260 -0.17 -22.09 8.51
N LYS A 261 0.68 -22.69 9.34
CA LYS A 261 0.97 -24.14 9.40
C LYS A 261 -0.28 -25.00 9.63
N HIS A 262 -1.28 -24.49 10.36
CA HIS A 262 -2.54 -25.19 10.64
C HIS A 262 -3.39 -25.38 9.38
N VAL A 263 -3.38 -24.42 8.45
CA VAL A 263 -4.07 -24.56 7.15
C VAL A 263 -3.38 -25.63 6.30
N ILE A 264 -2.05 -25.60 6.24
CA ILE A 264 -1.26 -26.60 5.50
C ILE A 264 -1.49 -28.01 6.06
N SER A 265 -1.47 -28.15 7.38
CA SER A 265 -1.73 -29.42 8.07
C SER A 265 -3.11 -29.97 7.73
N TRP A 266 -4.13 -29.12 7.77
CA TRP A 266 -5.50 -29.52 7.45
C TRP A 266 -5.67 -30.00 6.00
N PHE A 267 -5.00 -29.37 5.03
CA PHE A 267 -5.01 -29.89 3.65
C PHE A 267 -4.20 -31.18 3.51
N LYS A 268 -3.06 -31.31 4.22
CA LYS A 268 -2.22 -32.52 4.21
C LYS A 268 -3.01 -33.76 4.66
N GLU A 269 -3.84 -33.63 5.68
CA GLU A 269 -4.69 -34.72 6.17
C GLU A 269 -5.69 -35.25 5.13
N ARG A 270 -5.96 -34.48 4.07
CA ARG A 270 -7.00 -34.77 3.06
C ARG A 270 -6.45 -35.33 1.75
N GLY A 271 -5.13 -35.36 1.57
CA GLY A 271 -4.49 -35.94 0.39
C GLY A 271 -3.31 -35.14 -0.14
N ASP A 272 -3.07 -35.27 -1.43
CA ASP A 272 -1.89 -34.69 -2.09
C ASP A 272 -1.90 -33.17 -2.04
N ILE A 273 -0.87 -32.63 -1.40
CA ILE A 273 -0.60 -31.20 -1.33
C ILE A 273 0.41 -30.80 -2.41
N PRO A 274 0.29 -29.59 -2.99
CA PRO A 274 1.22 -29.10 -4.01
C PRO A 274 2.54 -28.67 -3.35
N VAL A 275 3.40 -29.64 -3.01
CA VAL A 275 4.63 -29.43 -2.22
C VAL A 275 5.49 -28.29 -2.77
N HIS A 276 5.76 -28.27 -4.09
CA HIS A 276 6.58 -27.23 -4.70
C HIS A 276 6.02 -25.82 -4.49
N GLU A 277 4.71 -25.65 -4.58
CA GLU A 277 4.03 -24.37 -4.42
C GLU A 277 4.04 -23.91 -2.95
N ILE A 278 3.98 -24.84 -2.00
CA ILE A 278 4.09 -24.54 -0.57
C ILE A 278 5.50 -24.04 -0.22
N TYR A 279 6.54 -24.72 -0.71
CA TYR A 279 7.92 -24.28 -0.53
C TYR A 279 8.16 -22.91 -1.15
N LYS A 280 7.63 -22.68 -2.36
CA LYS A 280 7.69 -21.36 -3.01
C LYS A 280 7.01 -20.29 -2.16
N GLY A 281 5.81 -20.56 -1.66
CA GLY A 281 5.09 -19.64 -0.78
C GLY A 281 5.90 -19.28 0.46
N ALA A 282 6.43 -20.27 1.18
CA ALA A 282 7.29 -20.06 2.34
C ALA A 282 8.55 -19.24 2.01
N ALA A 283 9.19 -19.53 0.87
CA ALA A 283 10.36 -18.82 0.38
C ALA A 283 10.05 -17.34 0.08
N GLU A 284 8.97 -17.08 -0.68
CA GLU A 284 8.49 -15.72 -0.96
C GLU A 284 8.02 -14.96 0.29
N GLY A 285 7.68 -15.68 1.37
CA GLY A 285 7.30 -15.11 2.66
C GLY A 285 8.50 -14.82 3.56
N GLY A 286 9.72 -15.22 3.19
CA GLY A 286 10.87 -15.16 4.07
C GLY A 286 10.76 -16.09 5.28
N ARG A 287 9.95 -17.16 5.20
CA ARG A 287 9.56 -18.03 6.32
C ARG A 287 10.46 -19.26 6.45
N VAL A 288 11.67 -19.09 6.99
CA VAL A 288 12.54 -20.24 7.32
C VAL A 288 11.87 -21.19 8.31
N ASP A 289 11.13 -20.65 9.27
CA ASP A 289 10.40 -21.42 10.26
C ASP A 289 9.32 -22.34 9.66
N VAL A 290 8.77 -21.97 8.49
CA VAL A 290 7.84 -22.83 7.73
C VAL A 290 8.62 -23.85 6.93
N LEU A 291 9.73 -23.47 6.29
CA LEU A 291 10.59 -24.40 5.56
C LEU A 291 11.10 -25.54 6.46
N ASP A 292 11.61 -25.20 7.64
CA ASP A 292 12.07 -26.19 8.62
C ASP A 292 10.90 -27.07 9.11
N TRP A 293 9.74 -26.46 9.39
CA TRP A 293 8.54 -27.20 9.79
C TRP A 293 8.04 -28.17 8.71
N LEU A 294 8.16 -27.83 7.42
CA LEU A 294 7.78 -28.74 6.32
C LEU A 294 8.65 -29.99 6.31
N GLU A 295 9.96 -29.83 6.47
CA GLU A 295 10.93 -30.94 6.55
C GLU A 295 10.65 -31.83 7.77
N GLU A 296 10.38 -31.23 8.94
CA GLU A 296 9.99 -31.95 10.17
C GLU A 296 8.68 -32.75 10.01
N ASN A 297 7.79 -32.30 9.13
CA ASN A 297 6.49 -32.92 8.89
C ASN A 297 6.49 -33.80 7.63
N GLU A 298 7.62 -34.33 7.20
CA GLU A 298 7.72 -35.26 6.06
C GLU A 298 7.20 -34.67 4.74
N ILE A 299 7.17 -33.34 4.59
CA ILE A 299 6.83 -32.64 3.36
C ILE A 299 8.13 -32.18 2.72
N HIS A 300 8.76 -33.05 1.93
CA HIS A 300 10.11 -32.81 1.41
C HIS A 300 10.10 -32.17 0.02
N LEU A 301 10.97 -31.18 -0.17
CA LEU A 301 11.17 -30.57 -1.49
C LEU A 301 12.01 -31.48 -2.40
N ASN A 302 11.44 -31.93 -3.52
CA ASN A 302 12.23 -32.57 -4.57
C ASN A 302 12.94 -31.53 -5.45
N VAL A 303 14.20 -31.22 -5.11
CA VAL A 303 15.03 -30.22 -5.83
C VAL A 303 15.38 -30.60 -7.28
N THR A 304 15.25 -31.88 -7.64
CA THR A 304 15.53 -32.38 -8.99
C THR A 304 14.33 -32.27 -9.93
N SER A 305 13.15 -31.99 -9.38
CA SER A 305 11.92 -31.83 -10.15
C SER A 305 11.98 -30.58 -11.04
N SER A 306 11.45 -30.68 -12.26
CA SER A 306 11.35 -29.53 -13.17
C SER A 306 10.50 -28.40 -12.59
N GLY A 307 9.51 -28.73 -11.75
CA GLY A 307 8.65 -27.80 -11.04
C GLY A 307 9.20 -27.28 -9.71
N CYS A 308 10.43 -27.64 -9.34
CA CYS A 308 11.05 -27.15 -8.11
C CYS A 308 11.24 -25.62 -8.17
N PRO A 309 10.90 -24.88 -7.09
CA PRO A 309 11.26 -23.49 -6.90
C PRO A 309 12.75 -23.26 -7.13
N LYS A 310 13.10 -22.07 -7.60
CA LYS A 310 14.49 -21.73 -7.96
C LYS A 310 15.05 -20.77 -6.93
N LEU A 311 16.38 -20.59 -6.92
CA LEU A 311 17.03 -19.66 -6.00
C LEU A 311 16.41 -18.25 -6.01
N GLU A 312 15.85 -17.78 -7.13
CA GLU A 312 15.13 -16.49 -7.19
C GLU A 312 13.89 -16.39 -6.27
N ASP A 313 13.28 -17.51 -5.88
CA ASP A 313 12.12 -17.54 -4.99
C ASP A 313 12.54 -17.38 -3.51
N PHE A 314 13.82 -17.59 -3.19
CA PHE A 314 14.37 -17.67 -1.81
C PHE A 314 15.11 -16.41 -1.37
N VAL A 315 15.08 -15.34 -2.16
CA VAL A 315 15.84 -14.10 -1.91
C VAL A 315 15.16 -13.13 -0.93
N GLN A 316 14.03 -13.51 -0.33
CA GLN A 316 13.23 -12.63 0.51
C GLN A 316 13.87 -12.33 1.88
N SER A 317 14.73 -13.22 2.37
CA SER A 317 15.57 -12.98 3.54
C SER A 317 16.89 -13.75 3.42
N LEU A 318 17.92 -13.27 4.10
CA LEU A 318 19.21 -13.96 4.15
C LEU A 318 19.06 -15.41 4.63
N ALA A 319 18.27 -15.64 5.68
CA ALA A 319 18.11 -16.97 6.26
C ALA A 319 17.43 -17.95 5.29
N VAL A 320 16.43 -17.49 4.52
CA VAL A 320 15.78 -18.31 3.47
C VAL A 320 16.75 -18.59 2.31
N PHE A 321 17.56 -17.60 1.93
CA PHE A 321 18.53 -17.78 0.86
C PHE A 321 19.64 -18.75 1.25
N GLU A 322 20.17 -18.65 2.47
CA GLU A 322 21.10 -19.64 3.02
C GLU A 322 20.49 -21.03 3.10
N TRP A 323 19.23 -21.14 3.52
CA TRP A 323 18.50 -22.41 3.53
C TRP A 323 18.50 -23.04 2.12
N ALA A 324 18.21 -22.25 1.09
CA ALA A 324 18.18 -22.71 -0.30
C ALA A 324 19.56 -23.19 -0.79
N LEU A 325 20.62 -22.46 -0.42
CA LEU A 325 22.00 -22.85 -0.74
C LEU A 325 22.39 -24.18 -0.06
N ARG A 326 22.05 -24.37 1.22
CA ARG A 326 22.32 -25.62 1.96
C ARG A 326 21.62 -26.83 1.34
N HIS A 327 20.43 -26.62 0.77
CA HIS A 327 19.62 -27.68 0.14
C HIS A 327 19.89 -27.84 -1.36
N ASN A 328 20.89 -27.14 -1.91
CA ASN A 328 21.24 -27.18 -3.34
C ASN A 328 20.04 -26.89 -4.26
N VAL A 329 19.19 -25.93 -3.85
CA VAL A 329 18.08 -25.47 -4.69
C VAL A 329 18.63 -25.01 -6.04
N PRO A 330 18.06 -25.47 -7.17
CA PRO A 330 18.61 -25.18 -8.48
C PRO A 330 18.53 -23.68 -8.80
N ARG A 331 19.56 -23.21 -9.51
CA ARG A 331 19.56 -21.87 -10.08
C ARG A 331 18.47 -21.73 -11.14
N GLY A 332 17.76 -20.61 -11.15
CA GLY A 332 16.92 -20.23 -12.28
C GLY A 332 17.69 -19.39 -13.30
N TYR A 333 16.94 -18.63 -14.09
CA TYR A 333 17.53 -17.76 -15.11
C TYR A 333 18.12 -16.50 -14.44
N HIS A 334 19.32 -16.09 -14.89
CA HIS A 334 20.16 -15.11 -14.20
C HIS A 334 19.44 -13.78 -13.91
N ASP A 335 18.62 -13.29 -14.85
CA ASP A 335 17.94 -12.01 -14.74
C ASP A 335 16.86 -11.97 -13.64
N ARG A 336 16.27 -13.13 -13.29
CA ARG A 336 15.14 -13.20 -12.35
C ARG A 336 15.60 -13.18 -10.89
N THR A 337 16.70 -13.86 -10.55
CA THR A 337 17.24 -13.86 -9.18
C THR A 337 17.58 -12.45 -8.71
N CYS A 338 18.20 -11.65 -9.59
CA CYS A 338 18.58 -10.29 -9.29
C CYS A 338 17.36 -9.38 -9.10
N THR A 339 16.39 -9.46 -10.02
CA THR A 339 15.15 -8.68 -9.96
C THR A 339 14.33 -9.01 -8.71
N SER A 340 14.23 -10.30 -8.35
CA SER A 340 13.52 -10.73 -7.15
C SER A 340 14.22 -10.27 -5.87
N ALA A 341 15.55 -10.35 -5.79
CA ALA A 341 16.31 -9.94 -4.60
C ALA A 341 16.17 -8.43 -4.35
N LEU A 342 16.20 -7.64 -5.41
CA LEU A 342 15.92 -6.21 -5.33
C LEU A 342 14.45 -5.93 -4.97
N ARG A 343 13.49 -6.67 -5.52
CA ARG A 343 12.07 -6.50 -5.14
C ARG A 343 11.81 -6.84 -3.67
N ALA A 344 12.56 -7.80 -3.13
CA ALA A 344 12.50 -8.20 -1.73
C ALA A 344 13.07 -7.15 -0.77
N GLY A 345 13.98 -6.28 -1.23
CA GLY A 345 14.66 -5.28 -0.40
C GLY A 345 15.74 -5.85 0.53
N CYS A 346 16.15 -7.11 0.34
CA CYS A 346 17.19 -7.75 1.15
C CYS A 346 18.58 -7.46 0.56
N ALA A 347 19.23 -6.39 1.03
CA ALA A 347 20.54 -5.97 0.53
C ALA A 347 21.62 -7.05 0.73
N GLU A 348 21.55 -7.82 1.82
CA GLU A 348 22.48 -8.90 2.14
C GLU A 348 22.35 -10.07 1.17
N ALA A 349 21.11 -10.46 0.80
CA ALA A 349 20.89 -11.48 -0.21
C ALA A 349 21.39 -11.02 -1.59
N VAL A 350 21.24 -9.73 -1.91
CA VAL A 350 21.80 -9.13 -3.13
C VAL A 350 23.33 -9.15 -3.12
N GLN A 351 23.96 -8.78 -2.00
CA GLN A 351 25.42 -8.82 -1.84
C GLN A 351 25.95 -10.25 -2.00
N LEU A 352 25.34 -11.23 -1.34
CA LEU A 352 25.73 -12.63 -1.45
C LEU A 352 25.54 -13.15 -2.88
N ALA A 353 24.46 -12.75 -3.56
CA ALA A 353 24.26 -13.07 -4.97
C ALA A 353 25.34 -12.46 -5.88
N ILE A 354 25.84 -11.25 -5.55
CA ILE A 354 26.97 -10.61 -6.26
C ILE A 354 28.27 -11.38 -5.99
N GLU A 355 28.55 -11.74 -4.74
CA GLU A 355 29.75 -12.50 -4.33
C GLU A 355 29.82 -13.87 -5.01
N HIS A 356 28.68 -14.55 -5.16
CA HIS A 356 28.59 -15.82 -5.88
C HIS A 356 28.57 -15.65 -7.42
N GLY A 357 28.65 -14.42 -7.94
CA GLY A 357 28.69 -14.11 -9.37
C GLY A 357 27.35 -14.28 -10.09
N TYR A 358 26.24 -14.27 -9.34
CA TYR A 358 24.90 -14.35 -9.93
C TYR A 358 24.44 -13.02 -10.54
N ILE A 359 24.97 -11.91 -10.03
CA ILE A 359 24.70 -10.55 -10.49
C ILE A 359 26.01 -9.94 -11.00
N ASN A 360 25.96 -9.34 -12.19
CA ASN A 360 27.11 -8.69 -12.82
C ASN A 360 26.68 -7.44 -13.61
N LYS A 361 27.63 -6.78 -14.29
CA LYS A 361 27.38 -5.54 -15.04
C LYS A 361 26.37 -5.66 -16.19
N GLU A 362 26.16 -6.88 -16.73
CA GLU A 362 25.17 -7.15 -17.78
C GLU A 362 23.77 -7.42 -17.21
N SER A 363 23.64 -7.54 -15.88
CA SER A 363 22.37 -7.81 -15.23
C SER A 363 21.48 -6.56 -15.25
N HIS A 364 20.35 -6.61 -15.95
CA HIS A 364 19.37 -5.52 -15.96
C HIS A 364 18.57 -5.50 -14.65
N LEU A 365 18.94 -4.58 -13.76
CA LEU A 365 18.35 -4.46 -12.42
C LEU A 365 17.21 -3.45 -12.39
N TRP A 366 16.07 -3.83 -11.79
CA TRP A 366 14.92 -2.96 -11.59
C TRP A 366 14.76 -2.61 -10.10
N PHE A 367 15.03 -1.36 -9.73
CA PHE A 367 14.94 -0.87 -8.35
C PHE A 367 13.52 -0.37 -8.06
N LYS A 368 12.99 -0.66 -6.86
CA LYS A 368 11.60 -0.34 -6.47
C LYS A 368 11.51 0.83 -5.49
N SER A 369 12.38 0.84 -4.49
CA SER A 369 12.41 1.83 -3.41
C SER A 369 13.81 2.37 -3.34
N THR A 370 14.04 3.41 -4.13
CA THR A 370 15.38 3.77 -4.52
C THR A 370 16.16 4.47 -3.39
N ASP A 371 15.54 4.82 -2.26
CA ASP A 371 16.22 5.45 -1.10
C ASP A 371 16.88 4.39 -0.20
N GLU A 372 16.13 3.37 0.20
CA GLU A 372 16.67 2.20 0.91
C GLU A 372 17.67 1.44 0.02
N GLN A 373 17.48 1.51 -1.30
CA GLN A 373 18.36 0.91 -2.29
C GLN A 373 19.44 1.87 -2.80
N PHE A 374 19.46 3.15 -2.37
CA PHE A 374 20.41 4.13 -2.93
C PHE A 374 21.84 3.80 -2.52
N GLU A 375 22.03 3.39 -1.26
CA GLU A 375 23.32 2.94 -0.76
C GLU A 375 23.83 1.73 -1.54
N LEU A 376 22.92 0.79 -1.87
CA LEU A 376 23.24 -0.35 -2.72
C LEU A 376 23.62 0.09 -4.14
N ILE A 377 22.89 1.03 -4.76
CA ILE A 377 23.22 1.58 -6.09
C ILE A 377 24.63 2.20 -6.07
N CYS A 378 24.94 3.01 -5.07
CA CYS A 378 26.26 3.62 -4.90
C CYS A 378 27.35 2.56 -4.72
N TRP A 379 27.10 1.57 -3.85
CA TRP A 379 28.01 0.46 -3.58
C TRP A 379 28.29 -0.39 -4.84
N MET A 380 27.28 -0.59 -5.68
CA MET A 380 27.39 -1.29 -6.96
C MET A 380 28.18 -0.48 -8.00
N HIS A 381 28.02 0.84 -8.02
CA HIS A 381 28.81 1.73 -8.88
C HIS A 381 30.29 1.72 -8.52
N GLU A 382 30.62 1.79 -7.22
CA GLU A 382 32.01 1.73 -6.73
C GLU A 382 32.75 0.44 -7.15
N ARG A 383 32.02 -0.63 -7.47
CA ARG A 383 32.54 -1.94 -7.87
C ARG A 383 32.46 -2.21 -9.37
N ASP A 384 32.02 -1.23 -10.16
CA ASP A 384 31.81 -1.37 -11.61
C ASP A 384 30.85 -2.53 -11.99
N ILE A 385 29.86 -2.81 -11.15
CA ILE A 385 28.84 -3.84 -11.39
C ILE A 385 27.46 -3.26 -11.69
N LEU A 386 27.30 -1.94 -11.56
CA LEU A 386 26.04 -1.25 -11.85
C LEU A 386 25.82 -1.16 -13.36
N HIS A 387 24.69 -1.70 -13.83
CA HIS A 387 24.28 -1.59 -15.24
C HIS A 387 24.03 -0.12 -15.62
N PRO A 388 24.52 0.38 -16.78
CA PRO A 388 24.40 1.79 -17.16
C PRO A 388 22.98 2.34 -17.23
N GLU A 389 22.00 1.49 -17.53
CA GLU A 389 20.58 1.87 -17.70
C GLU A 389 19.70 1.68 -16.45
N PHE A 390 20.29 1.51 -15.26
CA PHE A 390 19.55 1.29 -14.01
C PHE A 390 18.49 2.37 -13.72
N PHE A 391 18.75 3.60 -14.18
CA PHE A 391 17.93 4.79 -13.95
C PHE A 391 16.51 4.69 -14.55
N HIS A 392 16.22 3.77 -15.48
CA HIS A 392 14.86 3.57 -16.00
C HIS A 392 13.86 3.26 -14.89
N SER A 393 14.28 2.48 -13.90
CA SER A 393 13.44 2.16 -12.74
C SER A 393 13.23 3.40 -11.85
N ALA A 394 14.29 4.17 -11.57
CA ALA A 394 14.19 5.43 -10.83
C ALA A 394 13.25 6.44 -11.50
N LYS A 395 13.23 6.51 -12.83
CA LYS A 395 12.27 7.34 -13.59
C LYS A 395 10.83 6.87 -13.41
N ALA A 396 10.58 5.57 -13.53
CA ALA A 396 9.23 5.01 -13.41
C ALA A 396 8.62 5.22 -12.02
N TYR A 397 9.46 5.38 -10.99
CA TYR A 397 9.06 5.65 -9.61
C TYR A 397 9.26 7.10 -9.17
N GLY A 398 9.70 7.99 -10.06
CA GLY A 398 9.90 9.41 -9.76
C GLY A 398 10.95 9.70 -8.68
N ASN A 399 11.97 8.84 -8.51
CA ASN A 399 12.98 9.03 -7.47
C ASN A 399 14.04 10.06 -7.89
N LEU A 400 13.87 11.29 -7.42
CA LEU A 400 14.66 12.44 -7.85
C LEU A 400 16.13 12.35 -7.41
N ASP A 401 16.41 11.90 -6.19
CA ASP A 401 17.77 11.83 -5.63
C ASP A 401 18.67 10.92 -6.49
N VAL A 402 18.14 9.77 -6.88
CA VAL A 402 18.88 8.81 -7.70
C VAL A 402 19.06 9.29 -9.13
N LEU A 403 18.09 10.04 -9.67
CA LEU A 403 18.19 10.62 -11.01
C LEU A 403 19.17 11.81 -11.06
N GLN A 404 19.22 12.62 -10.00
CA GLN A 404 20.23 13.67 -9.82
C GLN A 404 21.63 13.06 -9.76
N TRP A 405 21.81 12.05 -8.90
CA TRP A 405 23.07 11.33 -8.79
C TRP A 405 23.46 10.66 -10.11
N ALA A 406 22.51 10.03 -10.83
CA ALA A 406 22.75 9.43 -12.14
C ALA A 406 23.21 10.47 -13.17
N ALA A 407 22.65 11.69 -13.15
CA ALA A 407 23.07 12.78 -14.01
C ALA A 407 24.48 13.28 -13.66
N GLU A 408 24.80 13.42 -12.36
CA GLU A 408 26.14 13.81 -11.90
C GLU A 408 27.22 12.80 -12.30
N LYS A 409 26.90 11.50 -12.25
CA LYS A 409 27.81 10.41 -12.66
C LYS A 409 27.82 10.15 -14.17
N GLY A 410 27.01 10.86 -14.95
CA GLY A 410 26.96 10.76 -16.42
C GLY A 410 26.16 9.58 -16.97
N TYR A 411 25.36 8.89 -16.15
CA TYR A 411 24.45 7.84 -16.62
C TYR A 411 23.22 8.41 -17.33
N LEU A 412 22.75 9.59 -16.89
CA LEU A 412 21.57 10.25 -17.42
C LEU A 412 21.96 11.48 -18.26
N THR A 413 21.44 11.55 -19.47
CA THR A 413 21.70 12.59 -20.48
C THR A 413 20.38 13.05 -21.10
N LYS A 414 20.38 14.18 -21.82
CA LYS A 414 19.17 14.68 -22.52
C LYS A 414 18.54 13.64 -23.46
N ILE A 415 19.37 12.86 -24.16
CA ILE A 415 18.93 11.88 -25.17
C ILE A 415 18.12 10.75 -24.52
N ASN A 416 18.60 10.26 -23.38
CA ASN A 416 17.96 9.18 -22.65
C ASN A 416 17.19 9.72 -21.45
N ALA A 417 16.79 11.00 -21.41
CA ALA A 417 16.02 11.61 -20.33
C ALA A 417 14.53 11.27 -20.41
N GLY A 418 13.94 11.07 -21.60
CA GLY A 418 12.51 10.78 -21.80
C GLY A 418 11.96 9.53 -21.08
N GLY A 419 10.63 9.33 -21.12
CA GLY A 419 9.98 8.14 -20.53
C GLY A 419 9.46 8.33 -19.11
N TYR A 420 8.56 9.30 -18.90
CA TYR A 420 8.11 9.72 -17.57
C TYR A 420 6.80 9.06 -17.16
N ARG A 421 6.84 8.21 -16.14
CA ARG A 421 5.66 7.70 -15.43
C ARG A 421 5.77 8.10 -13.97
N ASN A 422 4.69 8.52 -13.31
CA ASN A 422 4.68 8.97 -11.92
C ASN A 422 5.66 10.11 -11.61
N ALA A 423 5.91 11.01 -12.56
CA ALA A 423 6.83 12.13 -12.39
C ALA A 423 6.24 13.20 -11.45
N PRO A 424 6.75 13.38 -10.21
CA PRO A 424 6.31 14.48 -9.36
C PRO A 424 6.68 15.83 -9.99
N SER A 425 5.98 16.89 -9.60
CA SER A 425 6.21 18.25 -10.13
C SER A 425 7.66 18.73 -10.00
N GLU A 426 8.32 18.40 -8.88
CA GLU A 426 9.72 18.74 -8.63
C GLU A 426 10.68 18.06 -9.61
N PHE A 427 10.37 16.82 -10.00
CA PHE A 427 11.13 16.10 -11.01
C PHE A 427 10.96 16.74 -12.39
N ILE A 428 9.73 17.13 -12.75
CA ILE A 428 9.47 17.86 -14.00
C ILE A 428 10.27 19.17 -14.04
N GLU A 429 10.20 19.96 -12.97
CA GLU A 429 10.92 21.23 -12.87
C GLU A 429 12.43 21.04 -12.93
N TRP A 430 12.96 20.05 -12.22
CA TRP A 430 14.38 19.70 -12.26
C TRP A 430 14.82 19.33 -13.69
N MET A 431 14.05 18.52 -14.41
CA MET A 431 14.40 18.13 -15.78
C MET A 431 14.36 19.29 -16.77
N MET A 432 13.33 20.13 -16.70
CA MET A 432 13.26 21.34 -17.53
C MET A 432 14.52 22.17 -17.36
N LYS A 433 14.95 22.37 -16.12
CA LYS A 433 16.13 23.17 -15.77
C LYS A 433 17.45 22.50 -16.13
N MET A 434 17.57 21.19 -15.89
CA MET A 434 18.82 20.45 -16.05
C MET A 434 19.13 20.16 -17.53
N PHE A 435 18.10 19.84 -18.33
CA PHE A 435 18.25 19.40 -19.71
C PHE A 435 17.72 20.40 -20.75
N ASP A 436 17.24 21.57 -20.31
CA ASP A 436 16.68 22.63 -21.17
C ASP A 436 15.61 22.04 -22.12
N ILE A 437 14.62 21.38 -21.52
CA ILE A 437 13.48 20.75 -22.22
C ILE A 437 12.29 21.71 -22.15
N GLU A 438 11.63 21.93 -23.28
CA GLU A 438 10.49 22.83 -23.34
C GLU A 438 9.25 22.26 -22.63
N GLU A 439 8.41 23.13 -22.06
CA GLU A 439 7.18 22.70 -21.36
C GLU A 439 6.23 21.90 -22.26
N ILE A 440 6.13 22.25 -23.54
CA ILE A 440 5.32 21.52 -24.53
C ILE A 440 5.81 20.09 -24.73
N GLU A 441 7.13 19.88 -24.80
CA GLU A 441 7.72 18.55 -25.02
C GLU A 441 7.43 17.65 -23.82
N ILE A 442 7.61 18.16 -22.60
CA ILE A 442 7.31 17.40 -21.38
C ILE A 442 5.82 17.10 -21.28
N TYR A 443 4.96 18.08 -21.60
CA TYR A 443 3.52 17.88 -21.52
C TYR A 443 3.09 16.78 -22.49
N HIS A 444 3.58 16.80 -23.73
CA HIS A 444 3.28 15.78 -24.72
C HIS A 444 3.74 14.40 -24.27
N GLU A 445 4.96 14.27 -23.73
CA GLU A 445 5.48 13.01 -23.22
C GLU A 445 4.61 12.45 -22.08
N ILE A 446 4.28 13.27 -21.08
CA ILE A 446 3.42 12.87 -19.95
C ILE A 446 2.03 12.51 -20.46
N ALA A 447 1.44 13.33 -21.32
CA ALA A 447 0.12 13.09 -21.88
C ALA A 447 0.05 11.91 -22.86
N MET A 448 1.19 11.33 -23.28
CA MET A 448 1.22 10.10 -24.09
C MET A 448 1.56 8.85 -23.28
N GLN A 449 2.36 8.98 -22.21
CA GLN A 449 2.99 7.84 -21.54
C GLN A 449 2.61 7.68 -20.07
N ASN A 450 2.02 8.71 -19.45
CA ASN A 450 1.66 8.73 -18.04
C ASN A 450 0.30 8.06 -17.77
N TRP A 451 0.12 6.89 -18.38
CA TRP A 451 -1.00 5.99 -18.15
C TRP A 451 -0.50 4.63 -17.67
N ARG A 452 -1.35 3.95 -16.91
CA ARG A 452 -1.08 2.63 -16.34
C ARG A 452 -2.20 1.68 -16.73
N ASN A 453 -1.82 0.46 -17.11
CA ASN A 453 -2.74 -0.65 -17.27
C ASN A 453 -3.13 -1.18 -15.89
N VAL A 454 -4.40 -1.01 -15.55
CA VAL A 454 -5.01 -1.61 -14.37
C VAL A 454 -5.81 -2.82 -14.82
N VAL A 455 -5.55 -3.97 -14.21
CA VAL A 455 -6.37 -5.16 -14.42
C VAL A 455 -7.61 -5.03 -13.55
N VAL A 456 -8.79 -5.06 -14.18
CA VAL A 456 -10.08 -5.06 -13.52
C VAL A 456 -10.74 -6.39 -13.74
N ASP A 457 -11.09 -7.08 -12.67
CA ASP A 457 -11.80 -8.36 -12.73
C ASP A 457 -13.27 -8.13 -13.12
N THR A 458 -13.61 -8.52 -14.34
CA THR A 458 -14.97 -8.45 -14.87
C THR A 458 -15.63 -9.82 -14.89
N GLU A 459 -16.95 -9.86 -15.10
CA GLU A 459 -17.71 -11.10 -15.24
C GLU A 459 -17.20 -12.01 -16.37
N PHE A 460 -16.38 -11.52 -17.30
CA PHE A 460 -15.86 -12.29 -18.44
C PHE A 460 -14.33 -12.44 -18.45
N GLY A 461 -13.66 -12.11 -17.33
CA GLY A 461 -12.21 -12.22 -17.17
C GLY A 461 -11.53 -10.89 -16.83
N GLU A 462 -10.19 -10.88 -16.91
CA GLU A 462 -9.34 -9.72 -16.68
C GLU A 462 -9.54 -8.69 -17.82
N LYS A 463 -10.05 -7.51 -17.50
CA LYS A 463 -10.12 -6.38 -18.44
C LYS A 463 -8.99 -5.40 -18.13
N TYR A 464 -8.20 -5.06 -19.13
CA TYR A 464 -7.22 -3.99 -19.04
C TYR A 464 -7.93 -2.64 -19.16
N VAL A 465 -7.89 -1.85 -18.09
CA VAL A 465 -8.37 -0.47 -18.08
C VAL A 465 -7.15 0.45 -18.04
N MET A 466 -7.05 1.31 -19.04
CA MET A 466 -6.02 2.36 -19.06
C MET A 466 -6.44 3.49 -18.12
N THR A 467 -5.55 3.86 -17.21
CA THR A 467 -5.80 4.91 -16.21
C THR A 467 -4.70 5.95 -16.29
N TRP A 468 -5.08 7.22 -16.35
CA TRP A 468 -4.14 8.33 -16.45
C TRP A 468 -3.72 8.84 -15.08
N GLU A 469 -2.43 9.11 -14.93
CA GLU A 469 -1.92 9.84 -13.77
C GLU A 469 -2.04 11.34 -14.04
N ILE A 470 -3.13 11.91 -13.52
CA ILE A 470 -3.57 13.27 -13.86
C ILE A 470 -2.83 14.38 -13.09
N GLU A 471 -2.21 14.10 -11.94
CA GLU A 471 -1.61 15.15 -11.11
C GLU A 471 -0.45 15.91 -11.80
N PRO A 472 0.50 15.25 -12.48
CA PRO A 472 1.55 15.95 -13.22
C PRO A 472 0.98 16.84 -14.33
N ILE A 473 -0.07 16.36 -15.00
CA ILE A 473 -0.79 17.09 -16.05
C ILE A 473 -1.49 18.32 -15.46
N GLU A 474 -2.21 18.16 -14.35
CA GLU A 474 -2.85 19.26 -13.62
C GLU A 474 -1.83 20.33 -13.22
N TRP A 475 -0.65 19.93 -12.74
CA TRP A 475 0.42 20.85 -12.37
C TRP A 475 0.95 21.65 -13.57
N MET A 476 1.17 21.00 -14.71
CA MET A 476 1.61 21.69 -15.92
C MET A 476 0.53 22.64 -16.47
N LEU A 477 -0.74 22.26 -16.41
CA LEU A 477 -1.85 23.12 -16.84
C LEU A 477 -2.04 24.34 -15.93
N GLN A 478 -1.85 24.20 -14.62
CA GLN A 478 -1.84 25.32 -13.68
C GLN A 478 -0.79 26.36 -14.10
N ARG A 479 0.43 25.91 -14.44
CA ARG A 479 1.52 26.78 -14.90
C ARG A 479 1.20 27.44 -16.23
N LYS A 480 0.76 26.66 -17.22
CA LYS A 480 0.46 27.16 -18.56
C LYS A 480 -0.64 28.22 -18.56
N TRP A 481 -1.73 27.96 -17.85
CA TRP A 481 -2.93 28.82 -17.87
C TRP A 481 -2.99 29.81 -16.71
N ASN A 482 -1.99 29.81 -15.82
CA ASN A 482 -1.94 30.60 -14.60
C ASN A 482 -3.25 30.47 -13.77
N LYS A 483 -3.69 29.22 -13.58
CA LYS A 483 -4.92 28.86 -12.88
C LYS A 483 -4.61 28.23 -11.52
N SER A 484 -5.53 28.38 -10.57
CA SER A 484 -5.41 27.71 -9.27
C SER A 484 -5.54 26.19 -9.40
N GLN A 485 -5.00 25.46 -8.42
CA GLN A 485 -5.14 23.99 -8.35
C GLN A 485 -6.61 23.56 -8.43
N ASP A 486 -7.48 24.19 -7.64
CA ASP A 486 -8.91 23.88 -7.61
C ASP A 486 -9.60 24.10 -8.97
N GLU A 487 -9.25 25.17 -9.69
CA GLU A 487 -9.81 25.43 -11.02
C GLU A 487 -9.44 24.31 -12.00
N VAL A 488 -8.17 23.93 -12.05
CA VAL A 488 -7.68 22.89 -12.96
C VAL A 488 -8.20 21.52 -12.57
N GLN A 489 -8.27 21.18 -11.28
CA GLN A 489 -8.86 19.92 -10.82
C GLN A 489 -10.33 19.76 -11.25
N ARG A 490 -11.10 20.86 -11.30
CA ARG A 490 -12.48 20.81 -11.82
C ARG A 490 -12.54 20.43 -13.29
N TRP A 491 -11.45 20.57 -14.07
CA TRP A 491 -11.40 20.19 -15.49
C TRP A 491 -11.46 18.66 -15.66
N PHE A 492 -11.02 17.91 -14.65
CA PHE A 492 -10.93 16.44 -14.65
C PHE A 492 -12.16 15.74 -14.05
N GLN A 493 -13.33 16.40 -14.08
CA GLN A 493 -14.61 15.81 -13.66
C GLN A 493 -15.26 14.97 -14.77
N ARG A 494 -14.48 14.05 -15.36
CA ARG A 494 -14.91 13.13 -16.43
C ARG A 494 -14.24 11.77 -16.30
N GLU A 495 -14.83 10.73 -16.85
CA GLU A 495 -14.33 9.35 -16.74
C GLU A 495 -13.44 8.93 -17.93
N ASP A 496 -13.51 9.64 -19.06
CA ASP A 496 -12.90 9.29 -20.33
C ASP A 496 -11.75 10.25 -20.68
N ILE A 497 -10.63 10.10 -19.98
CA ILE A 497 -9.40 10.83 -20.27
C ILE A 497 -8.68 10.15 -21.44
N THR A 498 -8.44 10.90 -22.52
CA THR A 498 -7.69 10.42 -23.69
C THR A 498 -6.51 11.34 -23.99
N THR A 499 -5.50 10.81 -24.69
CA THR A 499 -4.36 11.58 -25.17
C THR A 499 -4.83 12.80 -25.98
N GLU A 500 -5.79 12.64 -26.88
CA GLU A 500 -6.32 13.72 -27.72
C GLU A 500 -6.96 14.84 -26.88
N TRP A 501 -7.72 14.45 -25.85
CA TRP A 501 -8.31 15.43 -24.95
C TRP A 501 -7.25 16.17 -24.13
N LEU A 502 -6.22 15.46 -23.66
CA LEU A 502 -5.10 16.08 -22.95
C LEU A 502 -4.35 17.08 -23.84
N MET A 503 -4.11 16.75 -25.11
CA MET A 503 -3.49 17.68 -26.07
C MET A 503 -4.36 18.91 -26.32
N HIS A 504 -5.67 18.71 -26.55
CA HIS A 504 -6.62 19.81 -26.71
C HIS A 504 -6.63 20.73 -25.49
N LEU A 505 -6.60 20.16 -24.27
CA LEU A 505 -6.61 20.91 -23.01
C LEU A 505 -5.35 21.77 -22.85
N TRP A 506 -4.21 21.31 -23.36
CA TRP A 506 -2.99 22.11 -23.41
C TRP A 506 -3.13 23.26 -24.37
N GLU A 507 -3.62 23.04 -25.59
CA GLU A 507 -3.69 24.08 -26.63
C GLU A 507 -4.76 25.15 -26.34
N HIS A 508 -5.92 24.74 -25.82
CA HIS A 508 -7.11 25.59 -25.75
C HIS A 508 -7.63 25.85 -24.33
N GLY A 509 -7.17 25.10 -23.33
CA GLY A 509 -7.70 25.21 -21.97
C GLY A 509 -9.10 24.59 -21.87
N ARG A 510 -9.85 24.93 -20.81
CA ARG A 510 -11.19 24.37 -20.55
C ARG A 510 -12.32 25.17 -21.19
N ASP A 511 -12.10 26.46 -21.44
CA ASP A 511 -13.14 27.39 -21.89
C ASP A 511 -13.16 27.49 -23.43
N MET A 512 -13.51 26.38 -24.09
CA MET A 512 -14.22 26.31 -25.38
C MET A 512 -15.06 25.04 -25.43
#